data_AF-A0A6B3EBP8-F1
#
_entry.id   AF-A0A6B3EBP8-F1
#
_cell.length_a   1.000
_cell.length_b   1.000
_cell.length_c   1.000
_cell.angle_alpha   90.00
_cell.angle_beta   90.00
_cell.angle_gamma   90.00
#
_symmetry.space_group_name_H-M   'P 1'
#
loop_
_entity.id
_entity.type
_entity.pdbx_description
1 polymer ?
#
loop_
_entity_poly.entity_id
_entity_poly.type
_entity_poly.pdbx_seq_one_letter_code
_entity_poly.pdbx_strand_id
1 'polypeptide(L)'
;MTGSDLVLPSPDRHTPGAVPLGAATGAPLAESLAELHALLEQHGWLIVLHSTATDPEAIRRVRTARAALEADRVTLVGLDLPPLGLALVALQLRQLSVCDFTPGVLASAARLLAHYVHAGAVLGSLARLDRVPVPLGSHARSRLP
;
A
#
# COMPACT_ATOMS: atom_id res chain seq x y z
N MET A 1 3.14 -11.29 10.00
CA MET A 1 2.08 -10.43 10.57
C MET A 1 2.63 -9.03 10.75
N THR A 2 1.98 -8.01 10.20
CA THR A 2 2.32 -6.60 10.45
C THR A 2 1.45 -6.09 11.61
N GLY A 3 2.04 -5.92 12.79
CA GLY A 3 1.35 -5.35 13.96
C GLY A 3 1.18 -3.83 13.86
N SER A 4 0.44 -3.26 14.80
CA SER A 4 0.14 -1.83 14.92
C SER A 4 1.39 -0.92 14.88
N ASP A 5 2.52 -1.43 15.35
CA ASP A 5 3.83 -0.75 15.41
C ASP A 5 4.45 -0.45 14.04
N LEU A 6 3.84 -0.91 12.95
CA LEU A 6 4.32 -0.66 11.59
C LEU A 6 3.45 0.33 10.83
N VAL A 7 2.49 0.97 11.50
CA VAL A 7 1.75 2.11 10.94
C VAL A 7 2.64 3.34 11.04
N LEU A 8 3.30 3.71 9.94
CA LEU A 8 4.08 4.93 9.91
C LEU A 8 3.16 6.16 10.08
N PRO A 9 3.52 7.10 10.97
CA PRO A 9 2.71 8.29 11.19
C PRO A 9 2.58 9.07 9.89
N SER A 10 1.40 9.66 9.70
CA SER A 10 1.17 10.55 8.57
C SER A 10 2.10 11.77 8.66
N PRO A 11 2.85 12.13 7.60
CA PRO A 11 3.61 13.38 7.58
C PRO A 11 2.69 14.61 7.48
N ASP A 12 1.40 14.41 7.15
CA ASP A 12 0.44 15.49 6.99
C ASP A 12 -0.96 15.11 7.51
N ARG A 13 -1.70 16.13 7.96
CA ARG A 13 -3.00 16.02 8.68
C ARG A 13 -4.19 15.66 7.78
N HIS A 14 -4.03 15.74 6.47
CA HIS A 14 -5.10 15.55 5.48
C HIS A 14 -5.14 14.12 4.88
N THR A 15 -4.16 13.29 5.23
CA THR A 15 -4.00 11.95 4.64
C THR A 15 -4.64 10.89 5.55
N PRO A 16 -5.63 10.11 5.08
CA PRO A 16 -6.31 9.07 5.87
C PRO A 16 -5.30 8.13 6.53
N GLY A 17 -5.49 7.74 7.79
CA GLY A 17 -4.58 6.83 8.50
C GLY A 17 -4.57 5.43 7.88
N ALA A 18 -3.42 4.75 7.87
CA ALA A 18 -3.42 3.31 7.60
C ALA A 18 -4.03 2.59 8.82
N VAL A 19 -5.10 1.83 8.59
CA VAL A 19 -5.76 1.07 9.64
C VAL A 19 -5.18 -0.35 9.64
N PRO A 20 -4.58 -0.82 10.75
CA PRO A 20 -4.21 -2.22 10.86
C PRO A 20 -5.50 -3.05 10.89
N LEU A 21 -5.68 -3.98 9.94
CA LEU A 21 -6.88 -4.81 9.93
C LEU A 21 -6.90 -5.72 11.17
N GLY A 22 -7.91 -5.56 12.04
CA GLY A 22 -8.14 -6.45 13.18
C GLY A 22 -8.33 -7.93 12.78
N ALA A 23 -8.71 -8.19 11.52
CA ALA A 23 -8.80 -9.52 10.93
C ALA A 23 -7.47 -10.30 10.96
N ALA A 24 -6.33 -9.59 10.96
CA ALA A 24 -5.01 -10.19 11.08
C ALA A 24 -4.61 -10.46 12.55
N THR A 25 -5.29 -9.84 13.52
CA THR A 25 -4.94 -9.83 14.95
C THR A 25 -5.70 -10.89 15.77
N GLY A 26 -6.55 -11.70 15.13
CA GLY A 26 -7.30 -12.78 15.80
C GLY A 26 -8.71 -12.40 16.28
N ALA A 27 -9.22 -11.23 15.89
CA ALA A 27 -10.60 -10.85 16.17
C ALA A 27 -11.62 -11.78 15.47
N PRO A 28 -12.83 -11.95 16.02
CA PRO A 28 -13.91 -12.69 15.37
C PRO A 28 -14.20 -12.14 13.96
N LEU A 29 -14.49 -13.03 13.01
CA LEU A 29 -14.74 -12.65 11.61
C LEU A 29 -15.87 -11.62 11.48
N ALA A 30 -16.91 -11.73 12.30
CA ALA A 30 -18.05 -10.81 12.30
C ALA A 30 -17.65 -9.38 12.69
N GLU A 31 -16.74 -9.23 13.66
CA GLU A 31 -16.24 -7.94 14.10
C GLU A 31 -15.32 -7.32 13.04
N SER A 32 -14.45 -8.13 12.44
CA SER A 32 -13.61 -7.71 11.32
C SER A 32 -14.44 -7.28 10.10
N LEU A 33 -15.55 -7.97 9.83
CA LEU A 33 -16.50 -7.62 8.77
C LEU A 33 -17.18 -6.28 9.04
N ALA A 34 -17.65 -6.05 10.28
CA ALA A 34 -18.29 -4.81 10.67
C ALA A 34 -17.32 -3.62 10.55
N GLU A 35 -16.07 -3.79 10.99
CA GLU A 35 -15.02 -2.78 10.84
C GLU A 35 -14.73 -2.47 9.36
N LEU A 36 -14.56 -3.50 8.54
CA LEU A 36 -14.30 -3.33 7.10
C LEU A 36 -15.46 -2.64 6.39
N HIS A 37 -16.70 -2.99 6.75
CA HIS A 37 -17.91 -2.37 6.21
C HIS A 37 -18.01 -0.90 6.61
N ALA A 38 -17.78 -0.56 7.89
CA ALA A 38 -17.78 0.82 8.36
C ALA A 38 -16.74 1.68 7.65
N LEU A 39 -15.53 1.15 7.43
CA LEU A 39 -14.48 1.84 6.70
C LEU A 39 -14.83 2.04 5.22
N LEU A 40 -15.46 1.06 4.58
CA LEU A 40 -15.95 1.17 3.21
C LEU A 40 -17.00 2.26 3.07
N GLU A 41 -17.98 2.31 3.95
CA GLU A 41 -19.05 3.32 3.91
C GLU A 41 -18.49 4.74 4.11
N GLN A 42 -17.44 4.88 4.91
CA GLN A 42 -16.77 6.17 5.11
C GLN A 42 -15.88 6.59 3.94
N HIS A 43 -15.15 5.66 3.30
CA HIS A 43 -14.04 6.00 2.39
C HIS A 43 -14.28 5.64 0.93
N GLY A 44 -15.36 4.96 0.57
CA GLY A 44 -15.61 4.62 -0.83
C GLY A 44 -14.89 3.35 -1.30
N TRP A 45 -13.64 3.13 -0.91
CA TRP A 45 -12.86 1.95 -1.32
C TRP A 45 -11.74 1.66 -0.31
N LEU A 46 -11.22 0.44 -0.32
CA LEU A 46 -10.12 0.00 0.54
C LEU A 46 -9.06 -0.74 -0.26
N ILE A 47 -7.80 -0.47 0.05
CA ILE A 47 -6.64 -1.22 -0.45
C ILE A 47 -5.99 -1.92 0.73
N VAL A 48 -6.02 -3.25 0.73
CA VAL A 48 -5.41 -4.09 1.77
C VAL A 48 -4.05 -4.55 1.27
N LEU A 49 -2.98 -4.04 1.87
CA LEU A 49 -1.62 -4.50 1.62
C LEU A 49 -1.28 -5.66 2.55
N HIS A 50 -0.68 -6.71 2.02
CA HIS A 50 -0.15 -7.80 2.83
C HIS A 50 1.21 -8.26 2.32
N SER A 51 2.06 -8.74 3.23
CA SER A 51 3.32 -9.38 2.85
C SER A 51 3.05 -10.78 2.31
N THR A 52 3.94 -11.30 1.46
CA THR A 52 3.97 -12.72 1.05
C THR A 52 4.13 -13.67 2.24
N ALA A 53 4.81 -13.22 3.31
CA ALA A 53 4.97 -13.95 4.57
C ALA A 53 3.75 -13.85 5.52
N THR A 54 2.63 -13.32 5.05
CA THR A 54 1.39 -13.25 5.84
C THR A 54 0.75 -14.62 5.93
N ASP A 55 0.21 -14.94 7.10
CA ASP A 55 -0.53 -16.18 7.34
C ASP A 55 -1.64 -16.36 6.27
N PRO A 56 -1.63 -17.47 5.51
CA PRO A 56 -2.65 -17.78 4.53
C PRO A 56 -4.08 -17.74 5.09
N GLU A 57 -4.28 -18.06 6.37
CA GLU A 57 -5.59 -18.00 7.01
C GLU A 57 -6.09 -16.55 7.17
N ALA A 58 -5.21 -15.60 7.49
CA ALA A 58 -5.56 -14.19 7.52
C ALA A 58 -5.97 -13.69 6.12
N ILE A 59 -5.22 -14.08 5.08
CA ILE A 59 -5.55 -13.73 3.68
C ILE A 59 -6.90 -14.32 3.27
N ARG A 60 -7.15 -15.59 3.62
CA ARG A 60 -8.43 -16.27 3.37
C ARG A 60 -9.59 -15.53 4.03
N ARG A 61 -9.45 -15.14 5.30
CA ARG A 61 -10.48 -14.38 6.04
C ARG A 61 -10.82 -13.06 5.34
N VAL A 62 -9.81 -12.30 4.90
CA VAL A 62 -10.05 -11.04 4.17
C VAL A 62 -10.72 -11.29 2.82
N ARG A 63 -10.36 -12.36 2.09
CA ARG A 63 -11.05 -12.73 0.84
C ARG A 63 -12.50 -13.12 1.07
N THR A 64 -12.79 -13.89 2.14
CA THR A 64 -14.16 -14.21 2.54
C THR A 64 -14.94 -12.94 2.90
N ALA A 65 -14.31 -12.02 3.62
CA ALA A 65 -14.93 -10.74 3.94
C ALA A 65 -15.25 -9.91 2.68
N ARG A 66 -14.32 -9.82 1.72
CA ARG A 66 -14.56 -9.18 0.42
C ARG A 66 -15.75 -9.82 -0.32
N ALA A 67 -15.81 -11.15 -0.35
CA ALA A 67 -16.90 -11.87 -1.02
C ALA A 67 -18.26 -11.63 -0.34
N ALA A 68 -18.30 -11.64 1.00
CA ALA A 68 -19.52 -11.43 1.78
C ALA A 68 -20.05 -9.98 1.68
N LEU A 69 -19.17 -9.00 1.48
CA LEU A 69 -19.54 -7.60 1.35
C LEU A 69 -19.94 -7.22 -0.09
N GLU A 70 -19.93 -8.18 -1.04
CA GLU A 70 -20.11 -7.96 -2.50
C GLU A 70 -19.26 -6.79 -3.03
N ALA A 71 -18.17 -6.48 -2.33
CA ALA A 71 -17.48 -5.22 -2.49
C ALA A 71 -16.35 -5.39 -3.49
N ASP A 72 -16.60 -5.02 -4.75
CA ASP A 72 -15.50 -4.74 -5.71
C ASP A 72 -14.64 -3.53 -5.25
N ARG A 73 -15.10 -2.86 -4.20
CA ARG A 73 -14.48 -1.73 -3.52
C ARG A 73 -13.29 -2.12 -2.63
N VAL A 74 -13.02 -3.41 -2.39
CA VAL A 74 -11.87 -3.87 -1.55
C VAL A 74 -10.82 -4.56 -2.41
N THR A 75 -9.67 -3.95 -2.64
CA THR A 75 -8.57 -4.55 -3.42
C THR A 75 -7.49 -5.12 -2.49
N LEU A 76 -7.12 -6.40 -2.67
CA LEU A 76 -6.02 -7.02 -1.94
C LEU A 76 -4.75 -6.99 -2.81
N VAL A 77 -3.64 -6.51 -2.25
CA VAL A 77 -2.34 -6.45 -2.93
C VAL A 77 -1.28 -7.14 -2.08
N GLY A 78 -0.75 -8.25 -2.60
CA GLY A 78 0.38 -8.96 -2.00
C GLY A 78 1.70 -8.40 -2.49
N LEU A 79 2.57 -8.01 -1.55
CA LEU A 79 3.89 -7.44 -1.84
C LEU A 79 4.99 -8.28 -1.18
N ASP A 80 6.04 -8.60 -1.92
CA ASP A 80 7.20 -9.32 -1.40
C ASP A 80 8.21 -8.35 -0.76
N LEU A 81 7.77 -7.73 0.33
CA LEU A 81 8.55 -6.75 1.08
C LEU A 81 8.64 -7.12 2.56
N PRO A 82 9.75 -6.74 3.23
CA PRO A 82 9.82 -6.78 4.67
C PRO A 82 8.77 -5.82 5.28
N PRO A 83 8.39 -6.00 6.55
CA PRO A 83 7.31 -5.25 7.18
C PRO A 83 7.47 -3.71 7.08
N LEU A 84 8.71 -3.22 7.21
CA LEU A 84 9.04 -1.80 7.04
C LEU A 84 8.86 -1.31 5.59
N GLY A 85 9.24 -2.13 4.60
CA GLY A 85 9.05 -1.79 3.19
C GLY A 85 7.58 -1.71 2.82
N LEU A 86 6.76 -2.62 3.37
CA LEU A 86 5.30 -2.58 3.21
C LEU A 86 4.70 -1.31 3.83
N ALA A 87 5.17 -0.92 5.02
CA ALA A 87 4.74 0.32 5.67
C ALA A 87 5.08 1.58 4.86
N LEU A 88 6.26 1.62 4.22
CA LEU A 88 6.64 2.71 3.32
C LEU A 88 5.75 2.78 2.09
N VAL A 89 5.44 1.64 1.46
CA VAL A 89 4.50 1.60 0.32
C VAL A 89 3.11 2.06 0.77
N ALA A 90 2.65 1.62 1.95
CA ALA A 90 1.38 2.09 2.53
C ALA A 90 1.38 3.62 2.67
N LEU A 91 2.46 4.20 3.19
CA LEU A 91 2.60 5.65 3.34
C LEU A 91 2.55 6.38 1.97
N GLN A 92 3.28 5.88 0.98
CA GLN A 92 3.31 6.48 -0.36
C GLN A 92 1.94 6.40 -1.05
N LEU A 93 1.23 5.27 -0.94
CA LEU A 93 -0.12 5.13 -1.49
C LEU A 93 -1.11 6.07 -0.82
N ARG A 94 -0.99 6.29 0.49
CA ARG A 94 -1.82 7.26 1.20
C ARG A 94 -1.62 8.67 0.65
N GLN A 95 -0.37 9.08 0.38
CA GLN A 95 -0.09 10.37 -0.26
C GLN A 95 -0.71 10.47 -1.66
N LEU A 96 -0.64 9.39 -2.44
CA LEU A 96 -1.25 9.34 -3.78
C LEU A 96 -2.78 9.31 -3.73
N SER A 97 -3.40 8.76 -2.68
CA SER A 97 -4.86 8.67 -2.58
C SER A 97 -5.59 10.01 -2.53
N VAL A 98 -4.87 11.10 -2.22
CA VAL A 98 -5.42 12.47 -2.22
C VAL A 98 -5.61 12.99 -3.66
N CYS A 99 -4.97 12.38 -4.66
CA CYS A 99 -4.96 12.85 -6.05
C CYS A 99 -6.09 12.28 -6.92
N ASP A 100 -7.24 11.92 -6.34
CA ASP A 100 -8.42 11.37 -7.05
C ASP A 100 -8.12 10.17 -7.98
N PHE A 101 -7.12 9.35 -7.64
CA PHE A 101 -6.84 8.12 -8.38
C PHE A 101 -7.86 7.02 -8.11
N THR A 102 -8.18 6.23 -9.12
CA THR A 102 -9.01 5.03 -8.95
C THR A 102 -8.27 3.96 -8.16
N PRO A 103 -8.98 3.09 -7.42
CA PRO A 103 -8.36 2.01 -6.64
C PRO A 103 -7.50 1.07 -7.49
N GLY A 104 -7.86 0.85 -8.76
CA GLY A 104 -7.06 0.06 -9.69
C GLY A 104 -5.70 0.69 -10.02
N VAL A 105 -5.65 2.01 -10.19
CA VAL A 105 -4.39 2.75 -10.41
C VAL A 105 -3.52 2.68 -9.16
N LEU A 106 -4.09 2.91 -7.99
CA LEU A 106 -3.34 2.82 -6.72
C LEU A 106 -2.81 1.40 -6.46
N ALA A 107 -3.60 0.37 -6.75
CA ALA A 107 -3.15 -1.02 -6.66
C ALA A 107 -2.01 -1.33 -7.64
N SER A 108 -2.04 -0.76 -8.84
CA SER A 108 -0.93 -0.89 -9.80
C SER A 108 0.33 -0.14 -9.34
N ALA A 109 0.16 1.07 -8.79
CA ALA A 109 1.24 1.87 -8.24
C ALA A 109 1.91 1.15 -7.06
N ALA A 110 1.14 0.44 -6.23
CA ALA A 110 1.68 -0.33 -5.11
C ALA A 110 2.76 -1.34 -5.56
N ARG A 111 2.53 -2.03 -6.68
CA ARG A 111 3.49 -3.01 -7.24
C ARG A 111 4.75 -2.33 -7.77
N LEU A 112 4.59 -1.18 -8.42
CA LEU A 112 5.71 -0.39 -8.93
C LEU A 112 6.56 0.19 -7.79
N LEU A 113 5.91 0.78 -6.78
CA LEU A 113 6.56 1.30 -5.58
C LEU A 113 7.30 0.18 -4.84
N ALA A 114 6.69 -1.00 -4.72
CA ALA A 114 7.34 -2.14 -4.10
C ALA A 114 8.59 -2.58 -4.84
N HIS A 115 8.58 -2.55 -6.18
CA HIS A 115 9.76 -2.84 -6.97
C HIS A 115 10.90 -1.84 -6.67
N TYR A 116 10.61 -0.54 -6.59
CA TYR A 116 11.63 0.47 -6.28
C TYR A 116 12.12 0.39 -4.84
N VAL A 117 11.24 0.11 -3.87
CA VAL A 117 11.62 -0.09 -2.47
C VAL A 117 12.51 -1.33 -2.33
N HIS A 118 12.15 -2.44 -2.98
CA HIS A 118 12.96 -3.66 -3.01
C HIS A 118 14.32 -3.41 -3.66
N ALA A 119 14.35 -2.76 -4.82
CA ALA A 119 15.60 -2.40 -5.49
C ALA A 119 16.48 -1.49 -4.62
N GLY A 120 15.90 -0.48 -3.96
CA GLY A 120 16.62 0.39 -3.02
C GLY A 120 17.20 -0.37 -1.83
N ALA A 121 16.48 -1.38 -1.32
CA ALA A 121 16.95 -2.24 -0.24
C ALA A 121 18.09 -3.18 -0.69
N VAL A 122 17.97 -3.81 -1.86
CA VAL A 122 19.01 -4.69 -2.44
C VAL A 122 20.29 -3.92 -2.76
N LEU A 123 20.16 -2.68 -3.24
CA LEU A 123 21.29 -1.79 -3.54
C LEU A 123 21.94 -1.19 -2.27
N GLY A 124 21.42 -1.48 -1.08
CA GLY A 124 22.00 -1.14 0.22
C GLY A 124 21.90 0.33 0.63
N SER A 125 21.70 1.28 -0.30
CA SER A 125 21.40 2.69 0.00
C SER A 125 21.04 3.50 -1.26
N LEU A 126 19.99 4.33 -1.18
CA LEU A 126 19.71 5.40 -2.15
C LEU A 126 20.37 6.75 -1.78
N ALA A 127 21.08 6.85 -0.65
CA ALA A 127 21.69 8.12 -0.18
C ALA A 127 22.81 8.65 -1.11
N ARG A 128 23.19 7.88 -2.14
CA ARG A 128 24.13 8.30 -3.19
C ARG A 128 23.49 8.46 -4.58
N LEU A 129 22.17 8.28 -4.70
CA LEU A 129 21.45 8.48 -5.98
C LEU A 129 21.10 9.95 -6.26
N ASP A 130 21.34 10.87 -5.33
CA ASP A 130 21.17 12.32 -5.54
C ASP A 130 22.03 12.87 -6.69
N ARG A 131 23.03 12.09 -7.15
CA ARG A 131 23.84 12.37 -8.33
C ARG A 131 24.02 11.11 -9.17
N VAL A 132 22.95 10.57 -9.74
CA VAL A 132 23.13 9.82 -11.00
C VAL A 132 23.58 10.85 -12.04
N PRO A 133 24.81 10.80 -12.57
CA PRO A 133 25.19 11.67 -13.66
C PRO A 133 24.44 11.18 -14.89
N VAL A 134 23.22 11.69 -15.08
CA VAL A 134 22.52 11.57 -16.35
C VAL A 134 23.29 12.48 -17.30
N PRO A 135 24.00 11.97 -18.32
CA PRO A 135 24.52 12.85 -19.35
C PRO A 135 23.34 13.59 -19.96
N LEU A 136 23.26 14.90 -19.76
CA LEU A 136 22.18 15.79 -20.19
C LEU A 136 21.98 15.83 -21.72
N GLY A 137 22.70 15.00 -22.49
CA GLY A 137 22.57 14.88 -23.94
C GLY A 137 21.26 14.25 -24.41
N SER A 138 20.56 13.47 -23.57
CA SER A 138 19.30 12.80 -23.96
C SER A 138 18.05 13.67 -23.82
N HIS A 139 18.12 14.80 -23.10
CA HIS A 139 17.00 15.75 -22.97
C HIS A 139 17.07 16.94 -23.94
N ALA A 140 18.19 17.12 -24.67
CA ALA A 140 18.37 18.24 -25.59
C ALA A 140 17.52 18.16 -26.87
N ARG A 141 16.94 16.99 -27.22
CA ARG A 141 16.10 16.85 -28.43
C ARG A 141 14.62 17.17 -28.25
N SER A 142 14.14 17.37 -27.03
CA SER A 142 12.71 17.63 -26.74
C SER A 142 12.38 19.12 -26.54
N ARG A 143 13.37 20.02 -26.61
CA ARG A 143 13.16 21.47 -26.48
C ARG A 143 13.81 22.25 -27.61
N LEU A 144 13.52 21.87 -28.85
CA LEU A 144 13.64 22.77 -29.99
C LEU A 144 12.21 23.06 -30.46
N PRO A 145 11.80 24.34 -30.59
CA PRO A 145 10.57 24.71 -31.28
C PRO A 145 10.66 24.37 -32.78
#